data_AF-A0A7W9CBA0-F1
#
_entry.id   AF-A0A7W9CBA0-F1
#
_cell.length_a   1.000
_cell.length_b   1.000
_cell.length_c   1.000
_cell.angle_alpha   90.00
_cell.angle_beta   90.00
_cell.angle_gamma   90.00
#
_symmetry.space_group_name_H-M   'P 1'
#
loop_
_entity.id
_entity.type
_entity.pdbx_description
1 polymer ?
#
loop_
_entity_poly.entity_id
_entity_poly.type
_entity_poly.pdbx_seq_one_letter_code
_entity_poly.pdbx_strand_id
1 'polypeptide(L)'
;MTNSETNLPRTAVPAGITDPVASARAELKAALAAIEIKGNVPRRVEKASKRGIAKARVFADRNPAAAVAAVVGVAAVAGGLVWAVARAVAR
;
A
#
# COMPACT_ATOMS: atom_id res chain seq x y z
N MET A 1 -35.47 -0.74 18.04
CA MET A 1 -34.55 -0.60 16.90
C MET A 1 -33.17 -1.02 17.36
N THR A 2 -32.85 -2.30 17.19
CA THR A 2 -31.62 -2.91 17.70
C THR A 2 -30.47 -2.63 16.74
N ASN A 3 -29.38 -2.03 17.25
CA ASN A 3 -28.22 -1.51 16.52
C ASN A 3 -27.34 -2.56 15.81
N SER A 4 -27.91 -3.64 15.28
CA SER A 4 -27.15 -4.74 14.64
C SER A 4 -26.75 -4.45 13.18
N GLU A 5 -27.28 -3.40 12.55
CA GLU A 5 -26.88 -2.95 11.19
C GLU A 5 -25.51 -2.24 11.16
N THR A 6 -24.87 -2.02 12.31
CA THR A 6 -23.71 -1.12 12.46
C THR A 6 -22.34 -1.76 12.17
N ASN A 7 -22.26 -3.07 11.90
CA ASN A 7 -20.98 -3.77 11.72
C ASN A 7 -20.76 -4.36 10.32
N LEU A 8 -21.39 -3.76 9.30
CA LEU A 8 -21.12 -4.11 7.91
C LEU A 8 -19.93 -3.30 7.38
N PRO A 9 -18.98 -3.94 6.67
CA PRO A 9 -17.91 -3.20 6.01
C PRO A 9 -18.49 -2.22 5.00
N ARG A 10 -17.91 -1.02 4.88
CA ARG A 10 -18.39 0.04 3.97
C ARG A 10 -18.39 -0.36 2.48
N THR A 11 -17.78 -1.50 2.17
CA THR A 11 -17.72 -2.11 0.83
C THR A 11 -18.80 -3.17 0.60
N ALA A 12 -19.67 -3.42 1.58
CA ALA A 12 -20.76 -4.38 1.48
C ALA A 12 -22.09 -3.67 1.23
N VAL A 13 -22.96 -4.32 0.46
CA VAL A 13 -24.34 -3.87 0.24
C VAL A 13 -25.22 -4.40 1.38
N PRO A 14 -26.03 -3.56 2.05
CA PRO A 14 -26.97 -4.01 3.05
C PRO A 14 -27.99 -5.00 2.47
N ALA A 15 -28.23 -6.11 3.17
CA ALA A 15 -29.25 -7.07 2.78
C ALA A 15 -30.66 -6.49 3.02
N GLY A 16 -31.63 -6.87 2.18
CA GLY A 16 -33.05 -6.50 2.37
C GLY A 16 -33.52 -5.26 1.61
N ILE A 17 -32.70 -4.69 0.73
CA ILE A 17 -33.14 -3.62 -0.19
C ILE A 17 -33.99 -4.25 -1.31
N THR A 18 -35.28 -3.93 -1.34
CA THR A 18 -36.22 -4.47 -2.34
C THR A 18 -36.48 -3.51 -3.50
N ASP A 19 -36.22 -2.21 -3.32
CA ASP A 19 -36.26 -1.22 -4.38
C ASP A 19 -35.02 -1.34 -5.29
N PRO A 20 -35.17 -1.60 -6.60
CA PRO A 20 -34.04 -1.74 -7.52
C PRO A 20 -33.17 -0.47 -7.59
N VAL A 21 -33.76 0.72 -7.47
CA VAL A 21 -33.01 1.98 -7.56
C VAL A 21 -32.15 2.17 -6.31
N ALA A 22 -32.72 1.90 -5.13
CA ALA A 22 -31.98 1.91 -3.87
C ALA A 22 -30.84 0.86 -3.86
N SER A 23 -31.06 -0.34 -4.42
CA SER A 23 -30.02 -1.39 -4.50
C SER A 23 -28.86 -0.93 -5.38
N ALA A 24 -29.16 -0.43 -6.58
CA ALA A 24 -28.14 0.05 -7.52
C ALA A 24 -27.29 1.18 -6.92
N ARG A 25 -27.90 2.09 -6.15
CA ARG A 25 -27.17 3.15 -5.44
C ARG A 25 -26.28 2.60 -4.33
N ALA A 26 -26.76 1.60 -3.58
CA ALA A 26 -25.98 0.95 -2.52
C ALA A 26 -24.79 0.17 -3.10
N GLU A 27 -24.99 -0.54 -4.21
CA GLU A 27 -23.93 -1.25 -4.94
C GLU A 27 -22.87 -0.30 -5.49
N LEU A 28 -23.26 0.82 -6.10
CA LEU A 28 -22.31 1.82 -6.60
C LEU A 28 -21.46 2.42 -5.46
N LYS A 29 -22.08 2.75 -4.33
CA LYS A 29 -21.38 3.29 -3.16
C LYS A 29 -20.41 2.27 -2.56
N ALA A 30 -20.83 1.02 -2.46
CA ALA A 30 -20.01 -0.08 -1.97
C ALA A 30 -18.81 -0.35 -2.89
N ALA A 31 -19.02 -0.33 -4.21
CA ALA A 31 -17.98 -0.48 -5.21
C ALA A 31 -16.96 0.67 -5.16
N LEU A 32 -17.43 1.92 -5.01
CA LEU A 32 -16.54 3.08 -4.89
C LEU A 32 -15.69 3.02 -3.61
N ALA A 33 -16.30 2.64 -2.48
CA ALA A 33 -15.57 2.42 -1.24
C ALA A 33 -14.55 1.26 -1.37
N ALA A 34 -14.87 0.22 -2.14
CA ALA A 34 -13.95 -0.86 -2.42
C ALA A 34 -12.77 -0.40 -3.28
N ILE A 35 -13.02 0.47 -4.28
CA ILE A 35 -11.97 1.10 -5.08
C ILE A 35 -11.11 2.02 -4.22
N GLU A 36 -11.69 2.80 -3.31
CA GLU A 36 -10.93 3.65 -2.40
C GLU A 36 -9.96 2.81 -1.55
N ILE A 37 -10.42 1.69 -0.99
CA ILE A 37 -9.58 0.79 -0.19
C ILE A 37 -8.55 0.05 -1.05
N LYS A 38 -8.93 -0.40 -2.25
CA LYS A 38 -8.04 -1.17 -3.14
C LYS A 38 -6.98 -0.29 -3.78
N GLY A 39 -7.41 0.87 -4.27
CA GLY A 39 -6.61 1.94 -4.86
C GLY A 39 -5.77 2.73 -3.86
N ASN A 40 -5.90 2.47 -2.56
CA ASN A 40 -5.02 3.05 -1.54
C ASN A 40 -3.62 2.42 -1.52
N VAL A 41 -2.93 2.51 -2.67
CA VAL A 41 -1.53 2.15 -2.83
C VAL A 41 -0.66 2.86 -1.81
N PRO A 42 -0.84 4.16 -1.48
CA PRO A 42 -0.05 4.84 -0.46
C PRO A 42 -0.07 4.11 0.89
N ARG A 43 -1.25 3.70 1.40
CA ARG A 43 -1.34 2.93 2.65
C ARG A 43 -0.72 1.54 2.54
N ARG A 44 -0.77 0.89 1.37
CA ARG A 44 -0.12 -0.41 1.16
C ARG A 44 1.40 -0.27 1.23
N VAL A 45 1.92 0.76 0.56
CA VAL A 45 3.35 1.12 0.61
C VAL A 45 3.75 1.44 2.04
N GLU A 46 3.02 2.28 2.76
CA GLU A 46 3.32 2.62 4.15
C GLU A 46 3.39 1.38 5.05
N LYS A 47 2.41 0.47 4.94
CA LYS A 47 2.40 -0.79 5.70
C LYS A 47 3.58 -1.70 5.32
N ALA A 48 3.90 -1.80 4.03
CA ALA A 48 5.02 -2.58 3.54
C ALA A 48 6.35 -1.99 4.03
N SER A 49 6.51 -0.67 3.96
CA SER A 49 7.68 0.06 4.43
C SER A 49 7.87 -0.12 5.93
N LYS A 50 6.83 0.04 6.76
CA LYS A 50 6.92 -0.20 8.22
C LYS A 50 7.41 -1.60 8.54
N ARG A 51 6.89 -2.61 7.84
CA ARG A 51 7.34 -4.01 7.99
C ARG A 51 8.78 -4.20 7.51
N GLY A 52 9.16 -3.57 6.40
CA GLY A 52 10.51 -3.60 5.86
C GLY A 52 11.53 -2.97 6.83
N ILE A 53 11.22 -1.80 7.38
CA ILE A 53 12.07 -1.09 8.35
C ILE A 53 12.29 -1.94 9.60
N ALA A 54 11.24 -2.53 10.15
CA ALA A 54 11.35 -3.41 11.32
C ALA A 54 12.28 -4.60 11.04
N LYS A 55 12.15 -5.24 9.88
CA LYS A 55 13.02 -6.35 9.48
C LYS A 55 14.47 -5.90 9.24
N ALA A 56 14.67 -4.76 8.58
CA ALA A 56 15.98 -4.21 8.30
C ALA A 56 16.73 -3.84 9.59
N ARG A 57 16.03 -3.30 10.59
CA ARG A 57 16.61 -3.02 11.91
C ARG A 57 17.09 -4.31 12.59
N VAL A 58 16.24 -5.33 12.66
CA VAL A 58 16.62 -6.64 13.23
C VAL A 58 17.81 -7.26 12.47
N PHE A 59 17.85 -7.12 11.14
CA PHE A 59 18.98 -7.58 10.34
C PHE A 59 20.28 -6.84 10.67
N ALA A 60 20.21 -5.50 10.76
CA ALA A 60 21.36 -4.66 11.11
C ALA A 60 21.89 -4.94 12.52
N ASP A 61 20.99 -5.15 13.49
CA ASP A 61 21.36 -5.49 14.87
C ASP A 61 22.08 -6.86 14.94
N ARG A 62 21.70 -7.81 14.07
CA ARG A 62 22.31 -9.16 14.03
C ARG A 62 23.63 -9.21 13.28
N ASN A 63 23.76 -8.46 12.18
CA ASN A 63 24.97 -8.44 11.36
C ASN A 63 25.21 -7.03 10.80
N PRO A 64 25.90 -6.16 11.56
CA PRO A 64 26.10 -4.78 11.17
C PRO A 64 26.97 -4.64 9.91
N ALA A 65 27.98 -5.50 9.74
CA ALA A 65 28.86 -5.47 8.57
C ALA A 65 28.08 -5.77 7.27
N ALA A 66 27.23 -6.81 7.28
CA ALA A 66 26.39 -7.14 6.13
C ALA A 66 25.35 -6.04 5.85
N ALA A 67 24.81 -5.40 6.88
CA ALA A 67 23.89 -4.27 6.72
C ALA A 67 24.57 -3.07 6.06
N VAL A 68 25.78 -2.71 6.49
CA VAL A 68 26.56 -1.64 5.84
C VAL A 68 26.83 -2.00 4.37
N ALA A 69 27.29 -3.22 4.10
CA ALA A 69 27.54 -3.67 2.73
C ALA A 69 26.27 -3.58 1.85
N ALA A 70 25.11 -3.97 2.38
CA ALA A 70 23.84 -3.86 1.67
C ALA A 70 23.47 -2.40 1.36
N VAL A 71 23.61 -1.50 2.35
CA VAL A 71 23.33 -0.06 2.15
C VAL A 71 24.26 0.54 1.10
N VAL A 72 25.56 0.27 1.18
CA VAL A 72 26.55 0.74 0.20
C VAL A 72 26.23 0.20 -1.19
N GLY A 73 25.88 -1.08 -1.30
CA GLY A 73 25.48 -1.69 -2.56
C GLY A 73 24.26 -1.02 -3.20
N VAL A 74 23.20 -0.78 -2.41
CA VAL A 74 21.99 -0.07 -2.89
C VAL A 74 22.33 1.36 -3.34
N ALA A 75 23.13 2.08 -2.56
CA ALA A 75 23.54 3.44 -2.89
C ALA A 75 24.36 3.49 -4.19
N ALA A 76 25.30 2.56 -4.37
CA ALA A 76 26.11 2.47 -5.58
C ALA A 76 25.26 2.18 -6.83
N VAL A 77 24.26 1.29 -6.73
CA VAL A 77 23.34 1.00 -7.84
C VAL A 77 22.49 2.23 -8.18
N ALA A 78 21.89 2.89 -7.18
CA ALA A 78 21.06 4.06 -7.41
C ALA A 78 21.86 5.22 -8.02
N GLY A 79 23.01 5.54 -7.42
CA GLY A 79 23.90 6.59 -7.92
C GLY A 79 24.46 6.25 -9.30
N GLY A 80 24.84 4.99 -9.52
CA GLY A 80 25.33 4.51 -10.82
C GLY A 80 24.29 4.60 -11.92
N LEU A 81 23.03 4.27 -11.64
CA LEU A 81 21.92 4.43 -12.59
C LEU A 81 21.70 5.91 -12.95
N VAL A 82 21.63 6.78 -11.95
CA VAL A 82 21.46 8.23 -12.18
C VAL A 82 22.62 8.78 -13.00
N TRP A 83 23.86 8.43 -12.64
CA TRP A 83 25.05 8.84 -13.36
C TRP A 83 25.03 8.34 -14.81
N ALA A 84 24.68 7.07 -15.04
CA ALA A 84 24.65 6.48 -16.37
C ALA A 84 23.62 7.18 -17.27
N VAL A 85 22.42 7.45 -16.76
CA VAL A 85 21.38 8.19 -17.48
C VAL A 85 21.83 9.61 -17.78
N ALA A 86 22.33 10.35 -16.79
CA ALA A 86 22.83 11.71 -16.99
C ALA A 86 23.97 11.74 -18.02
N ARG A 87 24.89 10.77 -17.96
CA ARG A 87 26.00 10.64 -18.89
C ARG A 87 25.57 10.33 -20.31
N ALA A 88 24.50 9.54 -20.48
CA ALA A 88 23.93 9.19 -21.77
C ALA A 88 23.23 10.38 -22.43
N VAL A 89 22.50 11.18 -21.63
CA VAL A 89 21.82 12.39 -22.12
C VAL A 89 22.80 13.52 -22.45
N ALA A 90 23.93 13.60 -21.74
CA ALA A 90 24.97 14.61 -21.97
C ALA A 90 25.95 14.28 -23.12
N ARG A 91 25.70 13.23 -23.93
CA ARG A 91 26.43 12.96 -25.18
C ARG A 91 25.58 13.38 -26.37
#